data_AF-A0A7V8RU32-F1
#
_entry.id   AF-A0A7V8RU32-F1
#
_cell.length_a   1.000
_cell.length_b   1.000
_cell.length_c   1.000
_cell.angle_alpha   90.00
_cell.angle_beta   90.00
_cell.angle_gamma   90.00
#
_symmetry.space_group_name_H-M   'P 1'
#
loop_
_entity.id
_entity.type
_entity.pdbx_description
1 polymer ?
#
loop_
_entity_poly.entity_id
_entity_poly.type
_entity_poly.pdbx_seq_one_letter_code
_entity_poly.pdbx_strand_id
1 'polypeptide(L)'
;MTTTKSKPKPKCKDCLAEGIETLRPAPWPGPRCETHRRARQKAVRRKNHGRMVENTYGITETEYEAILAVQGGACAICGRAKGITKRLAVDHDHKLGNTREAVRGLLCTTCNHVVIGRYGPEALRRAIDYLADPPARRVLAAEPAAPVARTEDKAPAAAEVSA
;
A
#
# COMPACT_ATOMS: atom_id res chain seq x y z
N MET A 1 54.26 -12.26 -32.11
CA MET A 1 53.33 -12.03 -30.98
C MET A 1 52.34 -10.95 -31.39
N THR A 2 51.20 -11.34 -31.98
CA THR A 2 50.18 -10.39 -32.45
C THR A 2 49.27 -10.01 -31.29
N THR A 3 49.44 -8.80 -30.77
CA THR A 3 48.55 -8.21 -29.77
C THR A 3 47.22 -7.88 -30.44
N THR A 4 46.18 -8.67 -30.15
CA THR A 4 44.82 -8.38 -30.60
C THR A 4 44.29 -7.15 -29.85
N LYS A 5 44.23 -6.02 -30.55
CA LYS A 5 43.70 -4.75 -30.00
C LYS A 5 42.19 -4.93 -29.77
N SER A 6 41.79 -5.15 -28.52
CA SER A 6 40.36 -5.29 -28.17
C SER A 6 39.58 -4.03 -28.56
N LYS A 7 38.38 -4.20 -29.13
CA LYS A 7 37.52 -3.07 -29.52
C LYS A 7 37.22 -2.21 -28.27
N PRO A 8 37.28 -0.87 -28.37
CA PRO A 8 36.96 -0.01 -27.25
C PRO A 8 35.50 -0.24 -26.81
N LYS A 9 35.28 -0.37 -25.52
CA LYS A 9 33.92 -0.52 -24.97
C LYS A 9 33.07 0.68 -25.39
N PRO A 10 31.80 0.48 -25.77
CA PRO A 10 30.96 1.58 -26.19
C PRO A 10 30.73 2.53 -25.02
N LYS A 11 30.84 3.85 -25.28
CA LYS A 11 30.51 4.88 -24.30
C LYS A 11 29.00 5.04 -24.19
N CYS A 12 28.53 5.35 -22.98
CA CYS A 12 27.13 5.68 -22.79
C CYS A 12 26.77 6.92 -23.61
N LYS A 13 25.80 6.79 -24.52
CA LYS A 13 25.38 7.91 -25.39
C LYS A 13 24.79 9.09 -24.62
N ASP A 14 24.14 8.81 -23.50
CA ASP A 14 23.53 9.85 -22.67
C ASP A 14 24.62 10.55 -21.82
N CYS A 15 25.64 9.83 -21.33
CA CYS A 15 26.83 10.48 -20.75
C CYS A 15 27.52 11.40 -21.76
N LEU A 16 27.66 10.97 -23.02
CA LEU A 16 28.26 11.78 -24.07
C LEU A 16 27.44 13.05 -24.33
N ALA A 17 26.12 12.94 -24.35
CA ALA A 17 25.22 14.08 -24.52
C ALA A 17 25.25 15.06 -23.33
N GLU A 18 25.48 14.57 -22.11
CA GLU A 18 25.55 15.37 -20.89
C GLU A 18 26.97 15.90 -20.59
N GLY A 19 27.96 15.65 -21.47
CA GLY A 19 29.36 16.06 -21.23
C GLY A 19 30.04 15.32 -20.07
N ILE A 20 29.51 14.16 -19.67
CA ILE A 20 30.05 13.37 -18.57
C ILE A 20 31.24 12.56 -19.08
N GLU A 21 32.44 12.93 -18.62
CA GLU A 21 33.71 12.31 -19.06
C GLU A 21 33.97 10.94 -18.41
N THR A 22 33.28 10.61 -17.31
CA THR A 22 33.49 9.34 -16.61
C THR A 22 33.17 8.13 -17.50
N LEU A 23 34.10 7.18 -17.59
CA LEU A 23 33.96 5.93 -18.35
C LEU A 23 33.07 4.93 -17.59
N ARG A 24 31.75 5.10 -17.71
CA ARG A 24 30.77 4.15 -17.16
C ARG A 24 30.55 2.99 -18.14
N PRO A 25 30.56 1.72 -17.68
CA PRO A 25 30.17 0.60 -18.52
C PRO A 25 28.77 0.80 -19.11
N ALA A 26 28.62 0.53 -20.41
CA ALA A 26 27.36 0.73 -21.12
C ALA A 26 26.82 -0.55 -21.78
N PRO A 27 26.41 -1.58 -21.00
CA PRO A 27 26.01 -2.89 -21.53
C PRO A 27 24.60 -2.90 -22.17
N TRP A 28 23.82 -1.83 -22.03
CA TRP A 28 22.41 -1.80 -22.40
C TRP A 28 22.17 -1.29 -23.83
N PRO A 29 21.07 -1.69 -24.53
CA PRO A 29 20.80 -1.28 -25.91
C PRO A 29 20.81 0.24 -26.16
N GLY A 30 21.41 0.62 -27.29
CA GLY A 30 21.70 2.02 -27.65
C GLY A 30 22.61 2.64 -26.59
N PRO A 31 23.90 2.29 -26.61
CA PRO A 31 24.74 2.05 -25.43
C PRO A 31 24.43 2.99 -24.27
N ARG A 32 23.96 2.43 -23.15
CA ARG A 32 23.68 3.20 -21.92
C ARG A 32 24.34 2.60 -20.70
N CYS A 33 24.78 3.48 -19.80
CA CYS A 33 25.18 3.10 -18.45
C CYS A 33 23.95 2.79 -17.59
N GLU A 34 24.19 2.17 -16.43
CA GLU A 34 23.15 1.79 -15.48
C GLU A 34 22.30 2.99 -15.00
N THR A 35 22.95 4.11 -14.69
CA THR A 35 22.30 5.33 -14.22
C THR A 35 21.30 5.88 -15.25
N HIS A 36 21.74 6.05 -16.50
CA HIS A 36 20.89 6.55 -17.58
C HIS A 36 19.80 5.57 -17.97
N ARG A 37 20.07 4.26 -17.93
CA ARG A 37 19.02 3.24 -18.09
C ARG A 37 17.93 3.39 -17.03
N ARG A 38 18.29 3.50 -15.75
CA ARG A 38 17.32 3.66 -14.64
C ARG A 38 16.53 4.95 -14.78
N ALA A 39 17.20 6.05 -15.09
CA ALA A 39 16.55 7.34 -15.31
C ALA A 39 15.54 7.26 -16.47
N ARG A 40 15.94 6.69 -17.61
CA ARG A 40 15.03 6.46 -18.74
C ARG A 40 13.86 5.56 -18.37
N GLN A 41 14.12 4.46 -17.66
CA GLN A 41 13.05 3.55 -17.22
C GLN A 41 12.06 4.25 -16.29
N LYS A 42 12.55 5.08 -15.36
CA LYS A 42 11.71 5.91 -14.48
C LYS A 42 10.85 6.89 -15.28
N ALA A 43 11.43 7.60 -16.25
CA ALA A 43 10.70 8.52 -17.12
C ALA A 43 9.62 7.83 -17.96
N VAL A 44 9.95 6.68 -18.58
CA VAL A 44 9.00 5.87 -19.34
C VAL A 44 7.85 5.38 -18.45
N ARG A 45 8.16 4.89 -17.25
CA ARG A 45 7.13 4.45 -16.27
C ARG A 45 6.22 5.61 -15.87
N ARG A 46 6.78 6.80 -15.61
CA ARG A 46 6.00 8.01 -15.30
C ARG A 46 5.05 8.37 -16.45
N LYS A 47 5.57 8.46 -17.68
CA LYS A 47 4.76 8.76 -18.87
C LYS A 47 3.65 7.74 -19.11
N ASN A 48 3.96 6.45 -19.01
CA ASN A 48 2.97 5.39 -19.20
C ASN A 48 1.89 5.42 -18.12
N HIS A 49 2.27 5.68 -16.87
CA HIS A 49 1.31 5.87 -15.78
C HIS A 49 0.41 7.08 -16.00
N GLY A 50 0.98 8.23 -16.36
CA GLY A 50 0.21 9.45 -16.66
C GLY A 50 -0.83 9.19 -17.75
N ARG A 51 -0.42 8.60 -18.88
CA ARG A 51 -1.33 8.24 -19.97
C ARG A 51 -2.40 7.23 -19.55
N MET A 52 -2.04 6.24 -18.74
CA MET A 52 -3.03 5.26 -18.23
C MET A 52 -4.07 5.97 -17.35
N VAL A 53 -3.63 6.81 -16.42
CA VAL A 53 -4.51 7.56 -15.53
C VAL A 53 -5.43 8.50 -16.31
N GLU A 54 -4.89 9.20 -17.30
CA GLU A 54 -5.67 10.09 -18.16
C GLU A 54 -6.70 9.32 -18.98
N ASN A 55 -6.30 8.21 -19.61
CA ASN A 55 -7.21 7.37 -20.40
C ASN A 55 -8.28 6.68 -19.55
N THR A 56 -7.97 6.32 -18.30
CA THR A 56 -8.90 5.59 -17.43
C THR A 56 -9.81 6.55 -16.69
N TYR A 57 -9.28 7.63 -16.09
CA TYR A 57 -10.01 8.48 -15.15
C TYR A 57 -10.26 9.91 -15.65
N GLY A 58 -9.72 10.29 -16.81
CA GLY A 58 -9.90 11.64 -17.36
C GLY A 58 -9.19 12.74 -16.55
N ILE A 59 -8.16 12.38 -15.78
CA ILE A 59 -7.30 13.36 -15.08
C ILE A 59 -5.91 13.39 -15.70
N THR A 60 -5.43 14.60 -15.95
CA THR A 60 -4.09 14.86 -16.49
C THR A 60 -3.00 14.64 -15.44
N GLU A 61 -1.75 14.58 -15.88
CA GLU A 61 -0.62 14.45 -14.96
C GLU A 61 -0.49 15.66 -14.01
N THR A 62 -0.81 16.87 -14.48
CA THR A 62 -0.79 18.09 -13.64
C THR A 62 -1.86 18.05 -12.56
N GLU A 63 -3.05 17.55 -12.89
CA GLU A 63 -4.15 17.41 -11.92
C GLU A 63 -3.88 16.31 -10.91
N TYR A 64 -3.27 15.20 -11.33
CA TYR A 64 -2.80 14.18 -10.39
C TYR A 64 -1.82 14.79 -9.37
N GLU A 65 -0.82 15.55 -9.82
CA GLU A 65 0.15 16.18 -8.92
C GLU A 65 -0.51 17.25 -8.03
N ALA A 66 -1.53 17.95 -8.53
CA ALA A 66 -2.33 18.89 -7.74
C ALA A 66 -3.13 18.20 -6.63
N ILE A 67 -3.79 17.07 -6.93
CA ILE A 67 -4.49 16.25 -5.91
C ILE A 67 -3.48 15.77 -4.86
N LEU A 68 -2.30 15.30 -5.31
CA LEU A 68 -1.24 14.87 -4.40
C LEU A 68 -0.78 16.01 -3.49
N ALA A 69 -0.63 17.22 -4.01
CA ALA A 69 -0.25 18.40 -3.25
C ALA A 69 -1.30 18.78 -2.19
N VAL A 70 -2.59 18.76 -2.55
CA VAL A 70 -3.71 19.00 -1.62
C VAL A 70 -3.73 17.95 -0.50
N GLN A 71 -3.33 16.70 -0.79
CA GLN A 71 -3.18 15.64 0.20
C GLN A 71 -1.89 15.74 1.05
N GLY A 72 -1.10 16.81 0.91
CA GLY A 72 0.17 16.98 1.63
C GLY A 72 1.30 16.07 1.13
N GLY A 73 1.24 15.62 -0.13
CA GLY A 73 2.27 14.79 -0.74
C GLY A 73 2.24 13.32 -0.30
N ALA A 74 1.13 12.84 0.28
CA ALA A 74 1.00 11.48 0.77
C ALA A 74 -0.39 10.86 0.51
N CYS A 75 -0.50 9.56 0.79
CA CYS A 75 -1.76 8.82 0.80
C CYS A 75 -2.77 9.51 1.74
N ALA A 76 -3.95 9.84 1.23
CA ALA A 76 -5.00 10.56 1.98
C ALA A 76 -5.47 9.81 3.24
N ILE A 77 -5.37 8.47 3.27
CA ILE A 77 -5.83 7.67 4.42
C ILE A 77 -4.72 7.50 5.46
N CYS A 78 -3.55 6.99 5.07
CA CYS A 78 -2.53 6.62 6.04
C CYS A 78 -1.46 7.68 6.30
N GLY A 79 -1.37 8.73 5.47
CA GLY A 79 -0.37 9.80 5.59
C GLY A 79 1.10 9.37 5.41
N ARG A 80 1.39 8.07 5.28
CA ARG A 80 2.76 7.53 5.27
C ARG A 80 3.37 7.39 3.89
N ALA A 81 2.58 6.94 2.91
CA ALA A 81 3.09 6.63 1.58
C ALA A 81 3.16 7.89 0.71
N LYS A 82 4.37 8.28 0.29
CA LYS A 82 4.65 9.54 -0.42
C LYS A 82 4.67 9.44 -1.96
N GLY A 83 4.37 8.29 -2.54
CA GLY A 83 4.44 8.12 -3.99
C GLY A 83 5.86 8.04 -4.61
N ILE A 84 6.93 8.05 -3.79
CA ILE A 84 8.32 8.16 -4.26
C ILE A 84 8.81 6.89 -4.97
N THR A 85 8.63 5.73 -4.34
CA THR A 85 9.07 4.43 -4.88
C THR A 85 8.03 3.85 -5.84
N LYS A 86 6.76 3.97 -5.46
CA LYS A 86 5.59 3.57 -6.25
C LYS A 86 4.57 4.69 -6.17
N ARG A 87 4.05 5.13 -7.32
CA ARG A 87 3.00 6.14 -7.38
C ARG A 87 1.73 5.65 -6.67
N LEU A 88 0.96 6.59 -6.13
CA LEU A 88 -0.31 6.30 -5.47
C LEU A 88 -1.37 5.95 -6.52
N ALA A 89 -2.24 5.01 -6.19
CA ALA A 89 -3.38 4.64 -7.03
C ALA A 89 -4.46 5.72 -6.96
N VAL A 90 -5.18 5.92 -8.05
CA VAL A 90 -6.36 6.77 -8.10
C VAL A 90 -7.54 5.99 -7.54
N ASP A 91 -8.07 6.45 -6.41
CA ASP A 91 -9.31 5.93 -5.83
C ASP A 91 -10.52 6.65 -6.45
N HIS A 92 -11.58 5.91 -6.72
CA HIS A 92 -12.77 6.44 -7.40
C HIS A 92 -14.06 5.77 -6.92
N ASP A 93 -15.18 6.48 -7.05
CA ASP A 93 -16.50 5.94 -6.79
C ASP A 93 -16.95 5.00 -7.90
N HIS A 94 -17.03 3.71 -7.57
CA HIS A 94 -17.46 2.67 -8.51
C HIS A 94 -18.90 2.86 -9.00
N LYS A 95 -19.75 3.64 -8.31
CA LYS A 95 -21.10 3.96 -8.77
C LYS A 95 -21.11 4.93 -9.94
N LEU A 96 -20.11 5.81 -10.02
CA LEU A 96 -19.97 6.83 -11.06
C LEU A 96 -19.05 6.37 -12.21
N GLY A 97 -18.49 5.16 -12.10
CA GLY A 97 -17.59 4.56 -13.09
C GLY A 97 -16.20 5.21 -13.09
N ASN A 98 -15.45 5.00 -14.19
CA ASN A 98 -14.13 5.60 -14.37
C ASN A 98 -14.25 7.00 -14.99
N THR A 99 -14.96 7.89 -14.31
CA THR A 99 -15.16 9.28 -14.73
C THR A 99 -14.32 10.21 -13.88
N ARG A 100 -14.17 11.44 -14.34
CA ARG A 100 -13.42 12.46 -13.60
C ARG A 100 -14.10 12.80 -12.28
N GLU A 101 -15.42 12.85 -12.28
CA GLU A 101 -16.28 13.15 -11.14
C GLU A 101 -16.25 12.05 -10.08
N ALA A 102 -15.90 10.82 -10.48
CA ALA A 102 -15.76 9.69 -9.57
C ALA A 102 -14.48 9.76 -8.72
N VAL A 103 -13.45 10.51 -9.14
CA VAL A 103 -12.15 10.53 -8.47
C VAL A 103 -12.27 11.09 -7.05
N ARG A 104 -11.91 10.28 -6.05
CA ARG A 104 -11.93 10.67 -4.63
C ARG A 104 -10.57 11.16 -4.15
N GLY A 105 -9.48 10.56 -4.63
CA GLY A 105 -8.14 10.91 -4.20
C GLY A 105 -7.08 9.88 -4.58
N LEU A 106 -5.90 10.01 -3.99
CA LEU A 106 -4.72 9.18 -4.25
C LEU A 106 -4.33 8.37 -3.02
N LEU A 107 -4.26 7.05 -3.17
CA LEU A 107 -4.04 6.11 -2.07
C LEU A 107 -2.88 5.16 -2.33
N CYS A 108 -2.23 4.67 -1.27
CA CYS A 108 -1.28 3.57 -1.44
C CYS A 108 -2.03 2.26 -1.75
N THR A 109 -1.34 1.28 -2.33
CA THR A 109 -1.95 -0.01 -2.70
C THR A 109 -2.65 -0.69 -1.53
N THR A 110 -2.06 -0.65 -0.32
CA THR A 110 -2.67 -1.23 0.88
C THR A 110 -3.96 -0.51 1.28
N CYS A 111 -3.96 0.82 1.37
CA CYS A 111 -5.17 1.56 1.72
C CYS A 111 -6.26 1.37 0.67
N ASN A 112 -5.90 1.46 -0.62
CA ASN A 112 -6.84 1.33 -1.72
C ASN A 112 -7.49 -0.06 -1.78
N HIS A 113 -6.70 -1.14 -1.71
CA HIS A 113 -7.23 -2.50 -1.90
C HIS A 113 -7.71 -3.15 -0.60
N VAL A 114 -7.04 -2.87 0.52
CA VAL A 114 -7.26 -3.59 1.78
C VAL A 114 -8.16 -2.81 2.71
N VAL A 115 -7.97 -1.50 2.85
CA VAL A 115 -8.77 -0.70 3.79
C VAL A 115 -10.13 -0.40 3.19
N ILE A 116 -10.19 0.33 2.07
CA ILE A 116 -11.46 0.76 1.49
C ILE A 116 -11.97 -0.19 0.38
N GLY A 117 -11.09 -0.95 -0.26
CA GLY A 117 -11.46 -1.95 -1.26
C GLY A 117 -12.12 -3.20 -0.69
N ARG A 118 -11.88 -3.51 0.60
CA ARG A 118 -12.45 -4.68 1.28
C ARG A 118 -13.58 -4.34 2.24
N TYR A 119 -13.51 -3.17 2.89
CA TYR A 119 -14.46 -2.79 3.93
C TYR A 119 -15.22 -1.53 3.53
N GLY A 120 -16.54 -1.60 3.58
CA GLY A 120 -17.41 -0.43 3.40
C GLY A 120 -17.40 0.50 4.62
N PRO A 121 -17.98 1.71 4.48
CA PRO A 121 -17.97 2.74 5.53
C PRO A 121 -18.48 2.24 6.89
N GLU A 122 -19.55 1.43 6.91
CA GLU A 122 -20.12 0.91 8.15
C GLU A 122 -19.19 -0.05 8.89
N ALA A 123 -18.45 -0.89 8.16
CA ALA A 123 -17.47 -1.78 8.78
C ALA A 123 -16.28 -0.98 9.34
N LEU A 124 -15.86 0.07 8.63
CA LEU A 124 -14.80 0.97 9.11
C LEU A 124 -15.23 1.77 10.34
N ARG A 125 -16.49 2.22 10.41
CA ARG A 125 -17.05 2.85 11.61
C ARG A 125 -17.04 1.90 12.80
N ARG A 126 -17.53 0.66 12.63
CA ARG A 126 -17.46 -0.36 13.69
C ARG A 126 -16.03 -0.69 14.11
N ALA A 127 -15.05 -0.58 13.20
CA ALA A 127 -13.65 -0.78 13.56
C ALA A 127 -13.13 0.32 14.50
N ILE A 128 -13.58 1.57 14.32
CA ILE A 128 -13.29 2.67 15.26
C ILE A 128 -13.89 2.34 16.63
N ASP A 129 -15.18 1.95 16.66
CA ASP A 129 -15.88 1.61 17.90
C ASP A 129 -15.21 0.42 18.62
N TYR A 130 -14.85 -0.62 17.88
CA TYR A 130 -14.15 -1.81 18.39
C TYR A 130 -12.80 -1.47 19.04
N LEU A 131 -12.03 -0.55 18.46
CA LEU A 131 -10.74 -0.14 19.01
C LEU A 131 -10.91 0.73 20.27
N ALA A 132 -11.96 1.56 20.30
CA ALA A 132 -12.26 2.43 21.43
C ALA A 132 -12.79 1.64 22.63
N ASP A 133 -13.79 0.77 22.40
CA ASP A 133 -14.41 -0.10 23.41
C ASP A 133 -14.41 -1.58 22.96
N PRO A 134 -13.26 -2.27 23.08
CA PRO A 134 -13.16 -3.67 22.71
C PRO A 134 -14.07 -4.54 23.60
N PRO A 135 -14.95 -5.39 23.02
CA PRO A 135 -15.93 -6.17 23.79
C PRO A 135 -15.27 -7.12 24.80
N ALA A 136 -14.04 -7.56 24.52
CA ALA A 136 -13.27 -8.41 25.44
C ALA A 136 -13.06 -7.74 26.82
N ARG A 137 -12.96 -6.41 26.89
CA ARG A 137 -12.82 -5.69 28.17
C ARG A 137 -14.00 -5.95 29.10
N ARG A 138 -15.22 -6.06 28.56
CA ARG A 138 -16.44 -6.28 29.36
C ARG A 138 -16.45 -7.65 30.04
N VAL A 139 -15.79 -8.64 29.45
CA VAL A 139 -15.72 -10.01 29.97
C VAL A 139 -14.49 -10.19 30.86
N LEU A 140 -13.33 -9.68 30.45
CA LEU A 140 -12.07 -9.90 31.14
C LEU A 140 -11.85 -8.95 32.33
N ALA A 141 -12.52 -7.80 32.36
CA ALA A 141 -12.48 -6.89 33.50
C ALA A 141 -13.58 -7.17 34.53
N ALA A 142 -14.53 -8.06 34.23
CA ALA A 142 -15.36 -8.64 35.28
C ALA A 142 -14.44 -9.52 36.13
N GLU A 143 -14.26 -9.18 37.41
CA GLU A 143 -13.57 -10.08 38.33
C GLU A 143 -14.21 -11.47 38.23
N PRO A 144 -13.43 -12.56 38.28
CA PRO A 144 -14.02 -13.88 38.30
C PRO A 144 -15.00 -13.92 39.47
N ALA A 145 -16.28 -14.14 39.18
CA ALA A 145 -17.27 -14.38 40.21
C ALA A 145 -16.67 -15.42 41.16
N ALA A 146 -16.53 -15.04 42.43
CA ALA A 146 -15.93 -15.87 43.47
C ALA A 146 -16.47 -17.31 43.33
N PRO A 147 -15.63 -18.35 43.48
CA PRO A 147 -16.06 -19.72 43.28
C PRO A 147 -17.28 -19.96 44.16
N VAL A 148 -18.43 -20.18 43.53
CA VAL A 148 -19.65 -20.55 44.24
C VAL A 148 -19.31 -21.88 44.92
N ALA A 149 -19.19 -21.84 46.24
CA ALA A 149 -18.91 -23.01 47.03
C ALA A 149 -19.96 -24.07 46.69
N ARG A 150 -19.52 -25.20 46.13
CA ARG A 150 -20.38 -26.38 45.99
C ARG A 150 -20.77 -26.79 47.40
N THR A 151 -21.99 -26.50 47.82
CA THR A 151 -22.57 -27.15 48.99
C THR A 151 -22.67 -28.63 48.64
N GLU A 152 -21.85 -29.45 49.27
CA GLU A 152 -21.99 -30.89 49.21
C GLU A 152 -23.33 -31.24 49.86
N ASP A 153 -24.34 -31.56 49.06
CA ASP A 153 -25.57 -32.17 49.53
C ASP A 153 -25.21 -33.52 50.18
N LYS A 154 -25.13 -33.51 51.51
CA LYS A 154 -25.04 -34.72 52.33
C LYS A 154 -26.35 -35.49 52.16
N ALA A 155 -26.35 -36.47 51.27
CA ALA A 155 -27.44 -37.44 51.14
C ALA A 155 -27.73 -38.07 52.52
N PRO A 156 -29.00 -38.16 52.94
CA PRO A 156 -29.32 -38.79 54.21
C PRO A 156 -29.00 -40.29 54.16
N ALA A 157 -28.42 -40.77 55.26
CA ALA A 157 -28.07 -42.16 55.47
C ALA A 157 -29.31 -43.06 55.28
N ALA A 158 -29.16 -44.11 54.49
CA ALA A 158 -30.16 -45.15 54.31
C ALA A 158 -30.50 -45.78 55.66
N ALA A 159 -31.78 -45.77 56.02
CA ALA A 159 -32.31 -46.52 57.14
C ALA A 159 -32.39 -48.01 56.75
N GLU A 160 -31.75 -48.84 57.57
CA GLU A 160 -31.85 -50.30 57.56
C GLU A 160 -33.29 -50.74 57.88
N VAL A 161 -33.82 -51.70 57.11
CA VAL A 161 -34.89 -52.58 57.58
C VAL A 161 -34.55 -54.01 57.16
N SER A 162 -34.16 -54.80 58.15
CA SER A 162 -33.98 -56.25 58.10
C SER A 162 -35.30 -56.95 58.43
N ALA A 163 -35.68 -57.92 57.59
CA ALA A 163 -36.36 -59.21 57.88
C ALA A 163 -37.22 -59.66 56.69
#